data_AF-A0A3Q9I7K2-F1
#
_entry.id   AF-A0A3Q9I7K2-F1
#
_cell.length_a   1.000
_cell.length_b   1.000
_cell.length_c   1.000
_cell.angle_alpha   90.00
_cell.angle_beta   90.00
_cell.angle_gamma   90.00
#
_symmetry.space_group_name_H-M   'P 1'
#
loop_
_entity.id
_entity.type
_entity.pdbx_description
1 polymer ?
#
loop_
_entity_poly.entity_id
_entity_poly.type
_entity_poly.pdbx_seq_one_letter_code
_entity_poly.pdbx_strand_id
1 'polypeptide(L)'
;MGDKLQKADGSNLTIDKVEFVKLEEKVTVYNFTVADYHTYYVTDIGIWVHNTNCIKTGDKTPGGHSFSEHGAQRANERGFTSQAIDNIINNNKKTRKSKVDDQGRKTWEYTDSRGNKVVTNVGGGIISVHSPAEGGTYIPKSKK
;
A
#
# COMPACT_ATOMS: atom_id res chain seq x y z
N MET A 1 -10.07 -22.33 -20.68
CA MET A 1 -10.72 -21.01 -20.46
C MET A 1 -9.60 -19.98 -20.38
N GLY A 2 -9.72 -18.87 -21.13
CA GLY A 2 -8.69 -17.82 -21.22
C GLY A 2 -8.86 -16.71 -20.19
N ASP A 3 -7.81 -15.91 -20.03
CA ASP A 3 -7.78 -14.77 -19.13
C ASP A 3 -8.78 -13.69 -19.55
N LYS A 4 -9.31 -12.96 -18.55
CA LYS A 4 -10.34 -11.93 -18.73
C LYS A 4 -9.86 -10.57 -18.25
N LEU A 5 -10.26 -9.52 -18.97
CA LEU A 5 -10.05 -8.12 -18.62
C LEU A 5 -11.38 -7.44 -18.31
N GLN A 6 -11.44 -6.66 -17.23
CA GLN A 6 -12.64 -5.89 -16.89
C GLN A 6 -12.59 -4.49 -17.52
N LYS A 7 -13.73 -4.03 -18.04
CA LYS A 7 -13.94 -2.69 -18.59
C LYS A 7 -14.54 -1.74 -17.57
N ALA A 8 -14.47 -0.44 -17.85
CA ALA A 8 -15.08 0.62 -17.04
C ALA A 8 -16.62 0.52 -16.86
N ASP A 9 -17.31 -0.13 -17.80
CA ASP A 9 -18.75 -0.43 -17.70
C ASP A 9 -19.07 -1.70 -16.87
N GLY A 10 -18.03 -2.33 -16.30
CA GLY A 10 -18.14 -3.58 -15.52
C GLY A 10 -18.18 -4.85 -16.36
N SER A 11 -18.24 -4.77 -17.69
CA SER A 11 -18.22 -5.92 -18.58
C SER A 11 -16.82 -6.54 -18.71
N ASN A 12 -16.75 -7.78 -19.21
CA ASN A 12 -15.49 -8.51 -19.37
C ASN A 12 -15.15 -8.76 -20.84
N LEU A 13 -13.87 -8.62 -21.19
CA LEU A 13 -13.27 -9.04 -22.46
C LEU A 13 -12.42 -10.29 -22.23
N THR A 14 -12.31 -11.14 -23.25
CA THR A 14 -11.39 -12.30 -23.22
C THR A 14 -10.13 -11.95 -23.99
N ILE A 15 -8.97 -12.34 -23.47
CA ILE A 15 -7.70 -12.18 -24.18
C ILE A 15 -7.61 -13.22 -25.28
N ASP A 16 -7.53 -12.77 -26.53
CA ASP A 16 -7.37 -13.64 -27.70
C ASP A 16 -5.89 -14.03 -27.89
N LYS A 17 -4.98 -13.06 -27.79
CA LYS A 17 -3.55 -13.26 -28.01
C LYS A 17 -2.70 -12.32 -27.15
N VAL A 18 -1.55 -12.81 -26.70
CA VAL A 18 -0.49 -11.99 -26.08
C VAL A 18 0.77 -12.17 -26.91
N GLU A 19 1.37 -11.05 -27.33
CA GLU A 19 2.58 -11.04 -28.14
C GLU A 19 3.71 -10.28 -27.42
N PHE A 20 4.92 -10.85 -27.46
CA PHE A 20 6.12 -10.18 -26.98
C PHE A 20 6.85 -9.56 -28.17
N VAL A 21 6.78 -8.23 -28.28
CA VAL A 21 7.44 -7.47 -29.35
C VAL A 21 8.75 -6.89 -28.82
N LYS A 22 9.87 -7.23 -29.46
CA LYS A 22 11.17 -6.61 -29.18
C LYS A 22 11.40 -5.46 -30.17
N LEU A 23 11.51 -4.25 -29.65
CA LEU A 23 11.79 -3.05 -30.45
C LEU A 23 13.30 -2.86 -30.59
N GLU A 24 13.77 -2.52 -31.79
CA GLU A 24 15.19 -2.23 -32.06
C GLU A 24 15.60 -0.87 -31.49
N GLU A 25 14.67 0.07 -31.45
CA GLU A 25 14.84 1.42 -30.88
C GLU A 25 14.15 1.56 -29.52
N LYS A 26 14.66 2.46 -28.68
CA LYS A 26 14.06 2.76 -27.38
C LYS A 26 12.82 3.62 -27.55
N VAL A 27 11.72 3.18 -26.93
CA VAL A 27 10.47 3.95 -26.87
C VAL A 27 10.25 4.47 -25.45
N THR A 28 9.80 5.71 -25.35
CA THR A 28 9.40 6.30 -24.07
C THR A 28 8.02 5.77 -23.68
N VAL A 29 7.92 5.21 -22.47
CA VAL A 29 6.66 4.78 -21.87
C VAL A 29 6.39 5.60 -20.61
N TYR A 30 5.11 5.82 -20.30
CA TYR A 30 4.69 6.61 -19.15
C TYR A 30 3.88 5.75 -18.17
N ASN A 31 4.06 6.00 -16.88
CA ASN A 31 3.23 5.48 -15.79
C ASN A 31 3.00 6.61 -14.79
N PHE A 32 1.82 6.63 -14.17
CA PHE A 32 1.48 7.58 -13.10
C PHE A 32 0.83 6.82 -11.95
N THR A 33 0.94 7.35 -10.74
CA THR A 33 0.30 6.77 -9.55
C THR A 33 -0.96 7.56 -9.22
N VAL A 34 -2.07 6.86 -8.99
CA VAL A 34 -3.31 7.46 -8.48
C VAL A 34 -3.45 7.18 -6.98
N ALA A 35 -4.06 8.11 -6.24
CA ALA A 35 -4.34 7.94 -4.82
C ALA A 35 -5.50 6.94 -4.59
N ASP A 36 -5.66 6.53 -3.33
CA ASP A 36 -6.77 5.71 -2.81
C ASP A 36 -6.85 4.30 -3.41
N TYR A 37 -7.58 4.14 -4.51
CA TYR A 37 -7.85 2.81 -5.10
C TYR A 37 -6.67 2.24 -5.88
N HIS A 38 -5.63 3.05 -6.17
CA HIS A 38 -4.46 2.65 -6.96
C HIS A 38 -4.83 1.95 -8.26
N THR A 39 -5.98 2.29 -8.84
CA THR A 39 -6.54 1.68 -10.04
C THR A 39 -7.05 2.75 -11.00
N TYR A 40 -6.89 2.50 -12.29
CA TYR A 40 -7.28 3.42 -13.34
C TYR A 40 -7.65 2.65 -14.61
N TYR A 41 -8.29 3.35 -15.55
CA TYR A 41 -8.63 2.80 -16.85
C TYR A 41 -7.63 3.28 -17.89
N VAL A 42 -7.12 2.36 -18.71
CA VAL A 42 -6.23 2.69 -19.84
C VAL A 42 -6.95 2.51 -21.16
N THR A 43 -6.51 3.26 -22.17
CA THR A 43 -7.00 3.24 -23.56
C THR A 43 -8.47 3.62 -23.72
N ASP A 44 -8.92 3.85 -24.96
CA ASP A 44 -10.31 4.22 -25.25
C ASP A 44 -11.31 3.09 -24.96
N ILE A 45 -10.85 1.84 -24.90
CA ILE A 45 -11.68 0.68 -24.53
C ILE A 45 -11.88 0.56 -23.01
N GLY A 46 -11.12 1.33 -22.21
CA GLY A 46 -11.31 1.45 -20.76
C GLY A 46 -10.97 0.18 -19.97
N ILE A 47 -9.76 -0.36 -20.12
CA ILE A 47 -9.31 -1.55 -19.39
C ILE A 47 -8.90 -1.19 -17.96
N TRP A 48 -9.42 -1.93 -16.98
CA TRP A 48 -9.08 -1.77 -15.56
C TRP A 48 -7.67 -2.28 -15.27
N VAL A 49 -6.81 -1.40 -14.77
CA VAL A 49 -5.44 -1.71 -14.35
C VAL A 49 -5.17 -1.17 -12.94
N HIS A 50 -4.12 -1.68 -12.29
CA HIS A 50 -3.68 -1.20 -10.99
C HIS A 50 -2.21 -0.75 -11.02
N ASN A 51 -1.87 0.22 -10.18
CA ASN A 51 -0.46 0.55 -9.89
C ASN A 51 0.23 -0.65 -9.22
N THR A 52 1.47 -0.92 -9.61
CA THR A 52 2.27 -2.01 -9.02
C THR A 52 2.80 -1.65 -7.63
N ASN A 53 3.22 -2.67 -6.86
CA ASN A 53 3.72 -2.58 -5.47
C ASN A 53 2.68 -2.36 -4.36
N CYS A 54 1.44 -2.85 -4.54
CA CYS A 54 0.48 -2.93 -3.45
C CYS A 54 0.96 -3.93 -2.39
N ILE A 55 0.95 -3.49 -1.13
CA ILE A 55 1.21 -4.33 0.03
C ILE A 55 0.04 -5.30 0.19
N LYS A 56 0.30 -6.58 0.40
CA LYS A 56 -0.71 -7.62 0.63
C LYS A 56 -0.63 -8.18 2.05
N THR A 57 -1.68 -8.85 2.48
CA THR A 57 -1.68 -9.63 3.73
C THR A 57 -0.54 -10.63 3.73
N GLY A 58 0.22 -10.69 4.82
CA GLY A 58 1.34 -11.61 4.97
C GLY A 58 2.65 -11.13 4.33
N ASP A 59 2.62 -10.11 3.47
CA ASP A 59 3.84 -9.44 3.01
C ASP A 59 4.61 -8.93 4.22
N LYS A 60 5.94 -8.83 4.06
CA LYS A 60 6.82 -8.35 5.13
C LYS A 60 7.52 -7.08 4.69
N THR A 61 7.65 -6.15 5.62
CA THR A 61 8.57 -5.03 5.46
C THR A 61 10.02 -5.54 5.43
N PRO A 62 10.99 -4.76 4.92
CA PRO A 62 12.41 -5.08 5.06
C PRO A 62 12.85 -5.35 6.50
N GLY A 63 12.22 -4.68 7.48
CA GLY A 63 12.40 -4.91 8.91
C GLY A 63 11.76 -6.20 9.45
N GLY A 64 11.10 -6.99 8.60
CA GLY A 64 10.52 -8.30 8.94
C GLY A 64 9.11 -8.24 9.54
N HIS A 65 8.46 -7.07 9.54
CA HIS A 65 7.11 -6.91 10.08
C HIS A 65 6.06 -7.37 9.07
N SER A 66 5.24 -8.36 9.42
CA SER A 66 4.17 -8.84 8.54
C SER A 66 2.93 -7.96 8.60
N PHE A 67 2.24 -7.79 7.47
CA PHE A 67 0.96 -7.08 7.41
C PHE A 67 -0.23 -8.00 7.70
N SER A 68 -1.14 -7.54 8.57
CA SER A 68 -2.52 -8.05 8.55
C SER A 68 -3.24 -7.56 7.29
N GLU A 69 -4.39 -8.14 6.98
CA GLU A 69 -5.23 -7.70 5.87
C GLU A 69 -5.62 -6.23 6.01
N HIS A 70 -6.11 -5.85 7.19
CA HIS A 70 -6.42 -4.46 7.47
C HIS A 70 -5.19 -3.55 7.39
N GLY A 71 -4.03 -4.01 7.86
CA GLY A 71 -2.79 -3.24 7.84
C GLY A 71 -2.31 -2.96 6.42
N ALA A 72 -2.35 -3.97 5.55
CA ALA A 72 -2.01 -3.86 4.13
C ALA A 72 -2.96 -2.90 3.41
N GLN A 73 -4.28 -3.07 3.59
CA GLN A 73 -5.29 -2.20 3.00
C GLN A 73 -5.07 -0.73 3.40
N ARG A 74 -4.94 -0.45 4.69
CA ARG A 74 -4.71 0.93 5.18
C ARG A 74 -3.40 1.51 4.71
N ALA A 75 -2.35 0.70 4.57
CA ALA A 75 -1.07 1.16 4.07
C ALA A 75 -1.16 1.59 2.60
N ASN A 76 -1.82 0.79 1.76
CA ASN A 76 -2.06 1.15 0.36
C ASN A 76 -2.93 2.40 0.25
N GLU A 77 -4.14 2.40 0.85
CA GLU A 77 -5.08 3.53 0.80
C GLU A 77 -4.42 4.85 1.20
N ARG A 78 -3.58 4.82 2.26
CA ARG A 78 -2.97 6.02 2.84
C ARG A 78 -1.57 6.33 2.31
N GLY A 79 -1.05 5.56 1.36
CA GLY A 79 0.27 5.79 0.76
C GLY A 79 1.46 5.53 1.70
N PHE A 80 1.32 4.66 2.70
CA PHE A 80 2.43 4.21 3.53
C PHE A 80 3.24 3.13 2.82
N THR A 81 4.52 3.38 2.60
CA THR A 81 5.45 2.37 2.09
C THR A 81 6.02 1.52 3.23
N SER A 82 6.44 0.29 2.92
CA SER A 82 7.11 -0.61 3.88
C SER A 82 8.32 0.05 4.56
N GLN A 83 9.14 0.78 3.80
CA GLN A 83 10.27 1.55 4.36
C GLN A 83 9.82 2.68 5.27
N ALA A 84 8.75 3.42 4.92
CA ALA A 84 8.23 4.47 5.80
C ALA A 84 7.74 3.89 7.14
N ILE A 85 7.08 2.73 7.09
CA ILE A 85 6.61 2.01 8.28
C ILE A 85 7.78 1.57 9.16
N ASP A 86 8.79 0.90 8.60
CA ASP A 86 9.98 0.49 9.36
C ASP A 86 10.69 1.69 9.99
N ASN A 87 10.80 2.79 9.26
CA ASN A 87 11.38 4.02 9.77
C ASN A 87 10.58 4.58 10.96
N ILE A 88 9.24 4.54 10.92
CA ILE A 88 8.41 4.99 12.05
C ILE A 88 8.60 4.06 13.24
N ILE A 89 8.60 2.75 13.04
CA ILE A 89 8.78 1.76 14.12
C ILE A 89 10.15 1.94 14.78
N ASN A 90 11.22 1.92 13.99
CA ASN A 90 12.59 1.94 14.49
C ASN A 90 12.93 3.25 15.22
N ASN A 91 12.54 4.40 14.65
CA ASN A 91 12.86 5.70 15.25
C ASN A 91 12.05 5.99 16.52
N ASN A 92 10.89 5.34 16.71
CA ASN A 92 9.98 5.62 17.83
C ASN A 92 9.83 4.45 18.79
N LYS A 93 10.73 3.46 18.75
CA LYS A 93 10.63 2.25 19.58
C LYS A 93 10.70 2.54 21.08
N LYS A 94 11.47 3.56 21.50
CA LYS A 94 11.63 3.97 22.90
C LYS A 94 10.44 4.78 23.44
N THR A 95 9.74 5.48 22.55
CA THR A 95 8.63 6.40 22.89
C THR A 95 7.25 5.80 22.57
N ARG A 96 7.21 4.57 22.07
CA ARG A 96 5.96 3.88 21.72
C ARG A 96 5.03 3.77 22.93
N LYS A 97 3.73 3.82 22.66
CA LYS A 97 2.69 3.63 23.67
C LYS A 97 2.08 2.25 23.52
N SER A 98 1.67 1.64 24.62
CA SER A 98 0.84 0.43 24.56
C SER A 98 -0.62 0.75 24.81
N LYS A 99 -1.50 0.06 24.08
CA LYS A 99 -2.94 0.07 24.34
C LYS A 99 -3.40 -1.37 24.55
N VAL A 100 -4.36 -1.55 25.45
CA VAL A 100 -5.04 -2.83 25.67
C VAL A 100 -6.50 -2.62 25.29
N ASP A 101 -7.05 -3.51 24.47
CA ASP A 101 -8.47 -3.47 24.13
C ASP A 101 -9.33 -4.18 25.20
N ASP A 102 -10.64 -4.11 25.04
CA ASP A 102 -11.60 -4.70 26.00
C ASP A 102 -11.50 -6.24 26.09
N GLN A 103 -10.82 -6.87 25.13
CA GLN A 103 -10.53 -8.31 25.11
C GLN A 103 -9.16 -8.64 25.72
N GLY A 104 -8.46 -7.66 26.30
CA GLY A 104 -7.14 -7.84 26.91
C GLY A 104 -5.98 -7.92 25.92
N ARG A 105 -6.20 -7.69 24.63
CA ARG A 105 -5.15 -7.76 23.61
C ARG A 105 -4.33 -6.48 23.62
N LYS A 106 -3.01 -6.64 23.72
CA LYS A 106 -2.06 -5.52 23.74
C LYS A 106 -1.58 -5.17 22.33
N THR A 107 -1.55 -3.88 22.01
CA THR A 107 -0.94 -3.32 20.80
C THR A 107 0.13 -2.31 21.15
N TRP A 108 1.01 -2.04 20.19
CA TRP A 108 2.04 -0.99 20.26
C TRP A 108 1.73 0.09 19.23
N GLU A 109 1.76 1.34 19.65
CA GLU A 109 1.58 2.51 18.80
C GLU A 109 2.90 3.29 18.70
N TYR A 110 3.40 3.46 17.47
CA TYR A 110 4.59 4.22 17.13
C TYR A 110 4.14 5.47 16.39
N THR A 111 4.44 6.67 16.89
CA THR A 111 4.02 7.93 16.26
C THR A 111 5.25 8.80 16.00
N ASP A 112 5.40 9.29 14.78
CA ASP A 112 6.48 10.22 14.44
C ASP A 112 6.11 11.69 14.71
N SER A 113 7.07 12.61 14.51
CA SER A 113 6.86 14.05 14.73
C SER A 113 5.85 14.71 13.78
N ARG A 114 5.47 14.05 12.69
CA ARG A 114 4.45 14.51 11.74
C ARG A 114 3.06 13.97 12.11
N GLY A 115 2.98 13.17 13.17
CA GLY A 115 1.75 12.51 13.61
C GLY A 115 1.43 11.22 12.86
N ASN A 116 2.27 10.75 11.93
CA ASN A 116 2.05 9.45 11.29
C ASN A 116 2.22 8.35 12.34
N LYS A 117 1.27 7.44 12.40
CA LYS A 117 1.19 6.37 13.39
C LYS A 117 1.19 5.00 12.75
N VAL A 118 1.98 4.09 13.30
CA VAL A 118 1.95 2.65 12.99
C VAL A 118 1.47 1.90 14.24
N VAL A 119 0.55 0.96 14.07
CA VAL A 119 0.02 0.10 15.14
C VAL A 119 0.41 -1.34 14.87
N THR A 120 1.08 -1.99 15.83
CA THR A 120 1.46 -3.40 15.74
C THR A 120 0.85 -4.24 16.85
N ASN A 121 0.73 -5.55 16.64
CA ASN A 121 0.48 -6.51 17.71
C ASN A 121 1.74 -6.71 18.58
N VAL A 122 1.64 -7.54 19.62
CA VAL A 122 2.76 -7.87 20.50
C VAL A 122 3.95 -8.52 19.79
N GLY A 123 3.69 -9.32 18.74
CA GLY A 123 4.70 -9.98 17.92
C GLY A 123 5.33 -9.08 16.84
N GLY A 124 4.91 -7.81 16.75
CA GLY A 124 5.42 -6.85 15.76
C GLY A 124 4.71 -6.91 14.40
N GLY A 125 3.68 -7.73 14.22
CA GLY A 125 2.84 -7.70 13.02
C GLY A 125 2.04 -6.40 12.93
N ILE A 126 2.03 -5.77 11.77
CA ILE A 126 1.37 -4.48 11.50
C ILE A 126 -0.14 -4.71 11.38
N ILE A 127 -0.90 -4.04 12.26
CA ILE A 127 -2.37 -4.14 12.28
C ILE A 127 -2.99 -2.98 11.50
N SER A 128 -2.42 -1.78 11.58
CA SER A 128 -2.93 -0.58 10.91
C SER A 128 -1.88 0.54 10.87
N VAL A 129 -2.04 1.47 9.95
CA VAL A 129 -1.32 2.75 9.90
C VAL A 129 -2.31 3.92 9.90
N HIS A 130 -1.93 5.11 10.37
CA HIS A 130 -2.77 6.31 10.43
C HIS A 130 -1.93 7.57 10.18
N SER A 131 -2.55 8.64 9.67
CA SER A 131 -1.94 9.97 9.58
C SER A 131 -2.97 11.05 9.92
N PRO A 132 -2.56 12.22 10.44
CA PRO A 132 -3.49 13.33 10.72
C PRO A 132 -3.92 14.13 9.49
N ALA A 133 -3.33 13.90 8.31
CA ALA A 133 -3.76 14.58 7.09
C ALA A 133 -5.19 14.17 6.68
N GLU A 134 -5.83 15.00 5.86
CA GLU A 134 -7.12 14.67 5.24
C GLU A 134 -7.05 13.33 4.50
N GLY A 135 -8.11 12.51 4.63
CA GLY A 135 -8.14 11.13 4.14
C GLY A 135 -7.22 10.15 4.90
N GLY A 136 -6.47 10.61 5.90
CA GLY A 136 -5.50 9.80 6.62
C GLY A 136 -4.20 9.56 5.84
N THR A 137 -3.94 10.36 4.82
CA THR A 137 -2.81 10.22 3.88
C THR A 137 -1.46 10.41 4.56
N TYR A 138 -0.48 9.56 4.25
CA TYR A 138 0.87 9.65 4.79
C TYR A 138 1.52 11.01 4.50
N ILE A 139 2.08 11.63 5.54
CA ILE A 139 2.82 12.89 5.42
C ILE A 139 4.30 12.56 5.24
N PRO A 140 4.93 12.74 4.06
CA PRO A 140 6.33 12.42 3.82
C PRO A 140 7.30 13.36 4.56
N LYS A 141 8.57 12.97 4.67
CA LYS A 141 9.59 13.86 5.26
C LYS A 141 9.92 14.88 4.18
N SER A 142 10.00 16.17 4.55
CA SER A 142 10.47 17.18 3.62
C SER A 142 11.88 16.81 3.17
N LYS A 143 12.13 16.89 1.85
CA LYS A 143 13.48 16.74 1.31
C LYS A 143 14.23 18.02 1.67
N LYS A 144 15.31 17.90 2.45
CA LYS A 144 16.28 18.98 2.61
C LYS A 144 17.07 19.16 1.32
#